data_AF-A0A7V4G1U9-F1
#
_entry.id   AF-A0A7V4G1U9-F1
#
_cell.length_a   1.000
_cell.length_b   1.000
_cell.length_c   1.000
_cell.angle_alpha   90.00
_cell.angle_beta   90.00
_cell.angle_gamma   90.00
#
_symmetry.space_group_name_H-M   'P 1'
#
loop_
_entity.id
_entity.type
_entity.pdbx_description
1 polymer ?
#
loop_
_entity_poly.entity_id
_entity_poly.type
_entity_poly.pdbx_seq_one_letter_code
_entity_poly.pdbx_strand_id
1 'polypeptide(L)'
;MSEITTQMIKDLRERTQAGMSDCKKALTECGGDMEKAVEYLRKKGVAQAAKKATRIAAEGVVASYLHGSRIGVLVEVNCETDFVS
;
A
#
# COMPACT_ATOMS: atom_id res chain seq x y z
N MET A 1 -20.60 -20.84 4.32
CA MET A 1 -19.57 -20.07 3.60
C MET A 1 -20.22 -18.74 3.28
N SER A 2 -19.82 -17.66 3.95
CA SER A 2 -20.34 -16.31 3.67
C SER A 2 -20.09 -16.01 2.19
N GLU A 3 -21.15 -15.76 1.41
CA GLU A 3 -21.01 -15.39 0.01
C GLU A 3 -20.29 -14.04 -0.07
N ILE A 4 -19.04 -14.05 -0.54
CA ILE A 4 -18.30 -12.82 -0.78
C ILE A 4 -18.86 -12.20 -2.04
N THR A 5 -19.56 -11.09 -1.87
CA THR A 5 -20.15 -10.36 -2.98
C THR A 5 -19.11 -9.49 -3.69
N THR A 6 -19.33 -9.21 -4.96
CA THR A 6 -18.50 -8.28 -5.74
C THR A 6 -18.48 -6.88 -5.13
N GLN A 7 -19.58 -6.48 -4.48
CA GLN A 7 -19.69 -5.19 -3.79
C GLN A 7 -18.71 -5.12 -2.61
N MET A 8 -18.65 -6.16 -1.76
CA MET A 8 -17.71 -6.20 -0.64
C MET A 8 -16.24 -6.11 -1.10
N ILE A 9 -15.90 -6.77 -2.20
CA ILE A 9 -14.54 -6.71 -2.78
C ILE A 9 -14.25 -5.28 -3.26
N LYS A 10 -15.23 -4.63 -3.91
CA LYS A 10 -15.11 -3.25 -4.38
C LYS A 10 -14.94 -2.28 -3.22
N ASP A 11 -15.77 -2.38 -2.19
CA ASP A 11 -15.71 -1.53 -1.00
C ASP A 11 -14.36 -1.68 -0.27
N LEU A 12 -13.84 -2.91 -0.16
CA LEU A 12 -12.55 -3.16 0.46
C LEU A 12 -11.40 -2.55 -0.36
N ARG A 13 -11.48 -2.67 -1.69
CA ARG A 13 -10.50 -2.06 -2.60
C ARG A 13 -10.54 -0.53 -2.52
N GLU A 14 -11.71 0.09 -2.46
CA GLU A 14 -11.82 1.55 -2.33
C GLU A 14 -11.18 2.05 -1.03
N ARG A 15 -11.33 1.30 0.06
CA ARG A 15 -10.73 1.66 1.36
C ARG A 15 -9.22 1.42 1.45
N THR A 16 -8.71 0.39 0.78
CA THR A 16 -7.31 -0.07 0.97
C THR A 16 -6.41 0.17 -0.23
N GLN A 17 -6.99 0.43 -1.40
CA GLN A 17 -6.35 0.46 -2.72
C GLN A 17 -5.56 -0.81 -3.08
N ALA A 18 -5.80 -1.92 -2.37
CA ALA A 18 -5.16 -3.19 -2.69
C ALA A 18 -5.68 -3.79 -4.00
N GLY A 19 -4.91 -4.71 -4.58
CA GLY A 19 -5.31 -5.43 -5.79
C GLY A 19 -6.63 -6.18 -5.63
N MET A 20 -7.42 -6.28 -6.69
CA MET A 20 -8.77 -6.89 -6.66
C MET A 20 -8.73 -8.36 -6.18
N SER A 21 -7.70 -9.10 -6.59
CA SER A 21 -7.46 -10.49 -6.18
C SER A 21 -7.05 -10.62 -4.71
N ASP A 22 -6.27 -9.67 -4.19
CA ASP A 22 -5.88 -9.63 -2.79
C ASP A 22 -7.05 -9.26 -1.88
N CYS A 23 -7.92 -8.34 -2.29
CA CYS A 23 -9.15 -8.02 -1.58
C CYS A 23 -10.08 -9.23 -1.47
N LYS A 24 -10.27 -9.97 -2.57
CA LYS A 24 -11.07 -11.21 -2.55
C LYS A 24 -10.47 -12.25 -1.59
N LYS A 25 -9.17 -12.49 -1.65
CA LYS A 25 -8.48 -13.45 -0.76
C LYS A 25 -8.59 -13.03 0.70
N ALA A 26 -8.37 -11.75 1.00
CA ALA A 26 -8.48 -11.22 2.36
C ALA A 26 -9.89 -11.43 2.94
N LEU A 27 -10.94 -11.16 2.15
CA LEU A 27 -12.32 -11.41 2.56
C LEU A 27 -12.60 -12.90 2.76
N THR A 28 -12.04 -13.78 1.91
CA THR A 28 -12.18 -15.25 2.06
C THR A 28 -11.53 -15.74 3.35
N GLU A 29 -10.31 -15.30 3.64
CA GLU A 29 -9.58 -15.71 4.84
C GLU A 29 -10.18 -15.11 6.13
N CYS A 30 -10.81 -13.94 6.03
CA CYS A 30 -11.47 -13.28 7.15
C CYS A 30 -12.97 -13.61 7.28
N GLY A 31 -13.50 -14.55 6.47
CA GLY A 31 -14.90 -14.96 6.54
C GLY A 31 -15.92 -13.87 6.17
N GLY A 32 -15.51 -12.86 5.40
CA GLY A 32 -16.33 -11.70 5.02
C GLY A 32 -16.28 -10.53 6.01
N ASP A 33 -15.45 -10.61 7.06
CA ASP A 33 -15.25 -9.51 8.01
C ASP A 33 -14.37 -8.41 7.39
N MET A 34 -14.96 -7.22 7.18
CA MET A 34 -14.30 -6.09 6.52
C MET A 34 -13.14 -5.52 7.36
N GLU A 35 -13.28 -5.42 8.68
CA GLU A 35 -12.21 -4.84 9.51
C GLU A 35 -11.01 -5.77 9.59
N LYS A 36 -11.27 -7.08 9.79
CA LYS A 36 -10.22 -8.09 9.77
C LYS A 36 -9.54 -8.16 8.40
N ALA A 37 -10.29 -8.04 7.31
CA ALA A 37 -9.71 -8.03 5.97
C ALA A 37 -8.79 -6.82 5.73
N VAL A 38 -9.14 -5.63 6.25
CA VAL A 38 -8.27 -4.45 6.21
C VAL A 38 -6.98 -4.69 7.00
N GLU A 39 -7.08 -5.22 8.21
CA GLU A 39 -5.91 -5.51 9.04
C GLU A 39 -5.01 -6.57 8.39
N TYR A 40 -5.62 -7.62 7.83
CA TYR A 40 -4.95 -8.67 7.09
C TYR A 40 -4.16 -8.10 5.90
N LEU A 41 -4.80 -7.24 5.08
CA LEU A 41 -4.14 -6.59 3.95
C LEU A 41 -2.98 -5.70 4.39
N ARG A 42 -3.13 -4.98 5.50
CA ARG A 42 -2.07 -4.14 6.06
C ARG A 42 -0.85 -4.96 6.46
N LYS A 43 -1.05 -6.06 7.21
CA LYS A 43 0.04 -6.98 7.62
C LYS A 43 0.72 -7.61 6.40
N LYS A 44 -0.07 -8.06 5.42
CA LYS A 44 0.44 -8.62 4.16
C LYS A 44 1.24 -7.61 3.35
N GLY A 45 0.79 -6.35 3.28
CA GLY A 45 1.47 -5.27 2.58
C GLY A 45 2.87 -5.00 3.14
N VAL A 46 3.03 -4.99 4.48
CA VAL A 46 4.34 -4.85 5.13
C VAL A 46 5.28 -6.00 4.74
N ALA A 47 4.79 -7.24 4.75
CA ALA A 47 5.59 -8.39 4.35
C ALA A 47 5.99 -8.36 2.86
N GLN A 48 5.11 -7.86 1.99
CA GLN A 48 5.43 -7.66 0.56
C GLN A 48 6.46 -6.54 0.36
N ALA A 49 6.38 -5.45 1.11
CA ALA A 49 7.35 -4.36 1.06
C ALA A 49 8.75 -4.85 1.47
N ALA A 50 8.85 -5.65 2.54
CA ALA A 50 10.11 -6.26 2.97
C ALA A 50 10.75 -7.13 1.87
N LYS A 51 9.94 -7.87 1.09
CA LYS A 51 10.44 -8.66 -0.06
C LYS A 51 10.90 -7.80 -1.24
N LYS A 52 10.39 -6.57 -1.38
CA LYS A 52 10.78 -5.63 -2.43
C LYS A 52 12.02 -4.81 -2.06
N ALA A 53 12.40 -4.74 -0.79
CA ALA A 53 13.53 -3.95 -0.31
C ALA A 53 14.90 -4.34 -0.92
N THR A 54 15.01 -5.55 -1.48
CA THR A 54 16.24 -5.99 -2.17
C THR A 54 16.34 -5.51 -3.61
N ARG A 55 15.29 -4.85 -4.15
CA ARG A 55 15.28 -4.32 -5.50
C ARG A 55 16.00 -2.98 -5.54
N ILE A 56 16.70 -2.72 -6.65
CA ILE A 56 17.41 -1.46 -6.85
C ILE A 56 16.38 -0.39 -7.24
N ALA A 57 16.31 0.68 -6.45
CA ALA A 57 15.50 1.87 -6.71
C ALA A 57 16.42 3.01 -7.14
N ALA A 58 16.68 3.13 -8.45
CA ALA A 58 17.65 4.09 -8.99
C ALA A 58 17.00 5.40 -9.48
N GLU A 59 15.68 5.43 -9.63
CA GLU A 59 14.90 6.62 -9.96
C GLU A 59 14.33 7.25 -8.68
N GLY A 60 13.74 8.44 -8.76
CA GLY A 60 13.12 9.08 -7.60
C GLY A 60 12.99 10.59 -7.70
N VAL A 61 12.70 11.22 -6.55
CA VAL A 61 12.55 12.66 -6.42
C VAL A 61 13.31 13.19 -5.21
N VAL A 62 13.90 14.38 -5.35
CA VAL A 62 14.45 15.15 -4.24
C VAL A 62 13.48 16.29 -3.91
N ALA A 63 12.91 16.24 -2.71
CA ALA A 63 12.04 17.28 -2.19
C ALA A 63 12.80 18.17 -1.18
N SER A 64 12.41 19.44 -1.09
CA SER A 64 12.95 20.36 -0.10
C SER A 64 11.83 20.94 0.76
N TYR A 65 12.14 21.17 2.04
CA TYR A 65 11.27 21.85 2.98
C TYR A 65 12.06 22.92 3.73
N LEU A 66 11.53 24.16 3.73
CA LEU A 66 12.10 25.28 4.47
C LEU A 66 11.11 25.73 5.53
N HIS A 67 11.54 25.74 6.79
CA HIS A 67 10.79 26.35 7.89
C HIS A 67 11.36 27.75 8.18
N GLY A 68 10.81 28.72 7.47
CA GLY A 68 11.32 30.10 7.47
C GLY A 68 12.77 30.15 6.99
N SER A 69 13.62 30.83 7.76
CA SER A 69 15.06 30.98 7.46
C SER A 69 15.97 30.16 8.40
N ARG A 70 15.40 29.31 9.27
CA ARG A 70 16.16 28.63 10.33
C ARG A 70 16.42 27.15 10.07
N ILE A 71 15.50 26.47 9.40
CA ILE A 71 15.60 25.02 9.16
C ILE A 71 15.33 24.76 7.68
N GLY A 72 16.26 24.05 7.05
CA GLY A 72 16.07 23.48 5.72
C GLY A 72 16.27 21.97 5.76
N VAL A 73 15.40 21.24 5.07
CA VAL A 73 15.43 19.79 4.94
C VAL A 73 15.43 19.44 3.46
N LEU A 74 16.31 18.52 3.07
CA LEU A 74 16.26 17.84 1.78
C LEU A 74 15.93 16.38 2.03
N VAL A 75 15.03 15.82 1.22
CA VAL A 75 14.61 14.42 1.30
C VAL A 75 14.69 13.83 -0.10
N GLU A 76 15.49 12.78 -0.25
CA GLU A 76 15.50 11.94 -1.44
C GLU A 76 14.58 10.74 -1.20
N VAL A 77 13.64 10.51 -2.11
CA VAL A 77 12.73 9.35 -2.11
C VAL A 77 12.89 8.61 -3.42
N ASN A 78 13.50 7.42 -3.36
CA ASN A 78 13.78 6.61 -4.54
C ASN A 78 12.64 5.63 -4.88
N CYS A 79 12.50 5.30 -6.16
CA CYS A 79 11.60 4.30 -6.72
C CYS A 79 12.29 3.48 -7.84
N GLU A 80 11.66 2.38 -8.23
CA GLU A 80 12.20 1.47 -9.27
C GLU A 80 12.10 2.07 -10.69
N THR A 81 11.11 2.93 -10.94
CA THR A 81 10.80 3.49 -12.27
C THR A 81 10.35 4.94 -12.18
N ASP A 82 10.57 5.70 -13.25
CA ASP A 82 10.17 7.11 -13.42
C ASP A 82 8.65 7.36 -13.45
N PHE A 83 7.82 6.37 -13.79
CA PHE A 83 6.35 6.52 -13.78
C PHE A 83 5.73 6.71 -12.38
N VAL A 84 6.50 6.50 -11.30
CA VAL A 84 6.01 6.53 -9.91
C VAL A 84 6.32 7.86 -9.21
N SER A 85 7.43 8.51 -9.58
CA SER A 85 8.00 9.71 -8.93
C SER A 85 7.24 10.99 -9.20
#